data_AF-A0A5B7HII2-F1
#
_entry.id   AF-A0A5B7HII2-F1
#
_cell.length_a   1.000
_cell.length_b   1.000
_cell.length_c   1.000
_cell.angle_alpha   90.00
_cell.angle_beta   90.00
_cell.angle_gamma   90.00
#
_symmetry.space_group_name_H-M   'P 1'
#
loop_
_entity.id
_entity.type
_entity.pdbx_description
1 polymer ?
#
loop_
_entity_poly.entity_id
_entity_poly.type
_entity_poly.pdbx_seq_one_letter_code
_entity_poly.pdbx_strand_id
1 'polypeptide(L)'
;MTNLPSLTQVPSFNGSSHLVFPALGGSVLSWLEVELVFRAASTEGVLLYEGHRSDGTGDFIALTIAQAHVLFTIDLGSGVLTLRY
;
A
#
# COMPACT_ATOMS: atom_id res chain seq x y z
N MET A 1 12.56 31.74 -20.51
CA MET A 1 12.21 31.34 -19.13
C MET A 1 11.72 29.90 -19.20
N THR A 2 12.52 28.95 -18.73
CA THR A 2 12.16 27.53 -18.71
C THR A 2 11.30 27.26 -17.48
N ASN A 3 10.10 26.73 -17.67
CA ASN A 3 9.28 26.21 -16.58
C ASN A 3 10.02 25.05 -15.94
N LEU A 4 10.53 25.24 -14.72
CA LEU A 4 11.01 24.13 -13.89
C LEU A 4 9.77 23.29 -13.51
N PRO A 5 9.82 21.95 -13.61
CA PRO A 5 8.73 21.13 -13.10
C PRO A 5 8.51 21.47 -11.63
N SER A 6 7.24 21.72 -11.26
CA SER A 6 6.83 21.94 -9.88
C SER A 6 7.41 20.83 -9.01
N LEU A 7 8.11 21.20 -7.93
CA LEU A 7 8.60 20.26 -6.92
C LEU A 7 7.49 19.26 -6.58
N THR A 8 7.64 18.00 -7.00
CA THR A 8 6.67 16.94 -6.68
C THR A 8 6.54 16.90 -5.16
N GLN A 9 5.40 17.35 -4.64
CA GLN A 9 5.17 17.39 -3.21
C GLN A 9 4.92 15.95 -2.76
N VAL A 10 5.92 15.35 -2.10
CA VAL A 10 5.79 14.02 -1.50
C VAL A 10 4.87 14.16 -0.28
N PRO A 11 3.72 13.45 -0.22
CA PRO A 11 2.83 13.52 0.92
C PRO A 11 3.52 12.97 2.17
N SER A 12 3.27 13.59 3.31
CA SER A 12 3.64 13.04 4.62
C SER A 12 2.40 12.54 5.34
N PHE A 13 2.55 11.43 6.07
CA PHE A 13 1.47 10.79 6.81
C PHE A 13 1.76 10.83 8.30
N ASN A 14 0.72 11.10 9.10
CA ASN A 14 0.85 11.26 10.55
C ASN A 14 0.20 10.11 11.34
N GLY A 15 -0.12 8.99 10.67
CA GLY A 15 -0.82 7.85 11.26
C GLY A 15 -2.35 7.98 11.28
N SER A 16 -2.90 9.13 10.90
CA SER A 16 -4.35 9.36 10.77
C SER A 16 -4.73 10.02 9.43
N SER A 17 -3.83 9.99 8.46
CA SER A 17 -4.05 10.47 7.10
C SER A 17 -3.81 9.35 6.08
N HIS A 18 -4.48 9.42 4.94
CA HIS A 18 -4.33 8.48 3.83
C HIS A 18 -4.66 9.18 2.50
N LEU A 19 -4.21 8.56 1.40
CA LEU A 19 -4.67 8.90 0.05
C LEU A 19 -5.56 7.75 -0.45
N VAL A 20 -6.58 8.09 -1.22
CA VAL A 20 -7.46 7.13 -1.88
C VAL A 20 -7.23 7.23 -3.38
N PHE A 21 -6.97 6.09 -4.00
CA PHE A 21 -6.81 5.96 -5.45
C PHE A 21 -7.97 5.14 -6.02
N PRO A 22 -8.21 5.18 -7.34
CA PRO A 22 -9.11 4.23 -7.98
C PRO A 22 -8.68 2.78 -7.67
N ALA A 23 -9.67 1.90 -7.49
CA ALA A 23 -9.42 0.50 -7.20
C ALA A 23 -8.58 -0.16 -8.30
N LEU A 24 -7.75 -1.14 -7.92
CA LEU A 24 -6.81 -1.85 -8.81
C LEU A 24 -7.53 -2.63 -9.94
N GLY A 25 -8.84 -2.88 -9.80
CA GLY A 25 -9.66 -3.55 -10.80
C GLY A 25 -9.33 -5.04 -10.95
N GLY A 26 -9.98 -5.71 -11.91
CA GLY A 26 -9.89 -7.19 -12.04
C GLY A 26 -8.53 -7.73 -12.50
N SER A 27 -7.70 -6.93 -13.18
CA SER A 27 -6.39 -7.37 -13.69
C SER A 27 -5.41 -7.76 -12.59
N VAL A 28 -5.59 -7.22 -11.37
CA VAL A 28 -4.81 -7.54 -10.17
C VAL A 28 -4.83 -9.03 -9.82
N LEU A 29 -5.88 -9.75 -10.22
CA LEU A 29 -6.02 -11.19 -9.99
C LEU A 29 -5.05 -12.02 -10.81
N SER A 30 -4.52 -11.46 -11.90
CA SER A 30 -3.57 -12.13 -12.81
C SER A 30 -2.16 -11.59 -12.70
N TRP A 31 -2.02 -10.29 -12.41
CA TRP A 31 -0.72 -9.62 -12.30
C TRP A 31 -0.85 -8.36 -11.45
N LEU A 32 0.05 -8.20 -10.48
CA LEU A 32 0.19 -6.98 -9.69
C LEU A 32 1.68 -6.64 -9.60
N GLU A 33 1.99 -5.39 -9.90
CA GLU A 33 3.29 -4.80 -9.66
C GLU A 33 3.09 -3.49 -8.89
N VAL A 34 3.82 -3.35 -7.78
CA VAL A 34 3.78 -2.14 -6.94
C VAL A 34 5.20 -1.66 -6.74
N GLU A 35 5.47 -0.43 -7.18
CA GLU A 35 6.71 0.28 -6.90
C GLU A 35 6.41 1.43 -5.93
N LEU A 36 7.08 1.46 -4.79
CA LEU A 36 6.89 2.48 -3.76
C LEU A 36 8.24 3.00 -3.26
N VAL A 37 8.41 4.32 -3.33
CA VAL A 37 9.54 5.02 -2.71
C VAL A 37 9.02 5.77 -1.49
N PHE A 38 9.50 5.42 -0.30
CA PHE A 38 9.05 6.02 0.94
C PHE A 38 10.19 6.21 1.94
N ARG A 39 9.96 7.10 2.90
CA ARG A 39 10.80 7.25 4.10
C ARG A 39 9.95 6.95 5.32
N ALA A 40 10.24 5.83 5.99
CA ALA A 40 9.53 5.47 7.21
C ALA A 40 9.85 6.46 8.34
N ALA A 41 8.81 6.97 9.00
CA ALA A 41 8.91 7.72 10.25
C ALA A 41 8.59 6.86 11.49
N SER A 42 8.09 5.64 11.27
CA SER A 42 7.66 4.66 12.28
C SER A 42 8.09 3.25 11.87
N THR A 43 8.29 2.37 12.85
CA THR A 43 8.57 0.93 12.65
C THR A 43 7.31 0.10 12.42
N GLU A 44 6.14 0.72 12.54
CA GLU A 44 4.82 0.13 12.37
C GLU A 44 3.97 1.05 11.48
N GLY A 45 3.21 0.48 10.54
CA GLY A 45 2.26 1.25 9.73
C GLY A 45 1.76 0.56 8.47
N VAL A 46 0.79 1.16 7.79
CA VAL A 46 0.28 0.71 6.50
C VAL A 46 0.85 1.57 5.38
N LEU A 47 1.38 0.94 4.34
CA LEU A 47 1.89 1.60 3.13
C LEU A 47 0.85 1.57 2.00
N LEU A 48 0.20 0.42 1.82
CA LEU A 48 -0.86 0.21 0.84
C LEU A 48 -1.85 -0.81 1.40
N TYR A 49 -3.15 -0.56 1.18
CA TYR A 49 -4.21 -1.51 1.47
C TYR A 49 -5.26 -1.42 0.37
N GLU A 50 -5.59 -2.56 -0.22
CA GLU A 50 -6.71 -2.73 -1.12
C GLU A 50 -7.54 -3.91 -0.62
N GLY A 51 -8.81 -3.69 -0.29
CA GLY A 51 -9.72 -4.72 0.20
C GLY A 51 -10.98 -4.76 -0.65
N HIS A 52 -11.52 -5.96 -0.87
CA HIS A 52 -12.75 -6.14 -1.63
C HIS A 52 -13.98 -5.54 -0.89
N ARG A 53 -13.91 -5.42 0.44
CA ARG A 53 -15.00 -4.88 1.26
C ARG A 53 -14.50 -3.76 2.18
N SER A 54 -15.34 -2.74 2.38
CA SER A 54 -15.03 -1.60 3.25
C SER A 54 -15.09 -1.91 4.74
N ASP A 55 -15.60 -3.09 5.13
CA ASP A 55 -15.62 -3.58 6.51
C ASP A 55 -14.32 -4.28 6.92
N GLY A 56 -13.33 -4.34 6.01
CA GLY A 56 -12.04 -4.99 6.25
C GLY A 56 -12.08 -6.52 6.19
N THR A 57 -13.20 -7.10 5.71
CA THR A 57 -13.36 -8.55 5.54
C THR A 57 -13.24 -8.99 4.07
N GLY A 58 -12.93 -10.27 3.87
CA GLY A 58 -12.76 -10.84 2.54
C GLY A 58 -11.37 -10.58 1.95
N ASP A 59 -11.29 -10.67 0.63
CA ASP A 59 -10.02 -10.65 -0.10
C ASP A 59 -9.32 -9.29 0.03
N PHE A 60 -8.01 -9.32 0.25
CA PHE A 60 -7.21 -8.11 0.36
C PHE A 60 -5.76 -8.31 -0.07
N ILE A 61 -5.12 -7.18 -0.36
CA ILE A 61 -3.69 -7.04 -0.55
C ILE A 61 -3.22 -5.89 0.34
N ALA A 62 -2.14 -6.13 1.10
CA ALA A 62 -1.57 -5.12 1.98
C ALA A 62 -0.05 -5.09 1.90
N LEU A 63 0.51 -3.88 1.87
CA LEU A 63 1.90 -3.61 2.22
C LEU A 63 1.92 -2.86 3.55
N THR A 64 2.62 -3.42 4.52
CA THR A 64 2.75 -2.85 5.87
C THR A 64 4.20 -2.80 6.31
N ILE A 65 4.51 -1.95 7.28
CA ILE A 65 5.74 -2.03 8.06
C ILE A 65 5.37 -2.66 9.41
N ALA A 66 6.07 -3.71 9.81
CA ALA A 66 6.01 -4.23 11.18
C ALA A 66 7.39 -4.67 11.67
N GLN A 67 7.73 -4.29 12.90
CA GLN A 67 9.06 -4.39 13.49
C GLN A 67 10.16 -3.86 12.54
N ALA A 68 9.90 -2.76 11.84
CA ALA A 68 10.80 -2.15 10.85
C ALA A 68 11.09 -2.97 9.58
N HIS A 69 10.34 -4.05 9.33
CA HIS A 69 10.38 -4.80 8.08
C HIS A 69 9.16 -4.51 7.22
N VAL A 70 9.31 -4.62 5.90
CA VAL A 70 8.17 -4.56 4.98
C VAL A 70 7.54 -5.93 4.91
N LEU A 71 6.22 -5.99 5.08
CA LEU A 71 5.43 -7.20 4.92
C LEU A 71 4.48 -7.03 3.75
N PHE A 72 4.50 -7.99 2.85
CA PHE A 72 3.50 -8.16 1.82
C PHE A 72 2.53 -9.25 2.28
N THR A 73 1.28 -8.87 2.55
CA THR A 73 0.24 -9.79 3.02
C THR A 73 -0.91 -9.83 2.03
N ILE A 74 -1.38 -11.03 1.71
CA ILE A 74 -2.44 -11.25 0.74
C ILE A 74 -3.37 -12.37 1.21
N ASP A 75 -4.67 -12.18 1.01
CA ASP A 75 -5.68 -13.24 1.06
C ASP A 75 -6.60 -13.06 -0.15
N LEU A 76 -6.71 -14.09 -0.99
CA LEU A 76 -7.57 -14.12 -2.18
C LEU A 76 -8.67 -15.20 -2.05
N GLY A 77 -9.05 -15.53 -0.81
CA GLY A 77 -10.13 -16.47 -0.49
C GLY A 77 -9.66 -17.88 -0.13
N SER A 78 -8.35 -18.14 -0.12
CA SER A 78 -7.75 -19.44 0.27
C SER A 78 -6.92 -19.36 1.56
N GLY A 79 -6.89 -18.20 2.20
CA GLY A 79 -6.15 -17.95 3.43
C GLY A 79 -4.99 -17.00 3.24
N VAL A 80 -4.46 -16.53 4.37
CA VAL A 80 -3.47 -15.46 4.43
C VAL A 80 -2.07 -15.99 4.13
N LEU A 81 -1.38 -15.33 3.19
CA LEU A 81 0.06 -15.45 2.98
C LEU A 81 0.75 -14.13 3.37
N THR A 82 1.86 -14.22 4.09
CA THR A 82 2.70 -13.07 4.44
C THR A 82 4.15 -13.33 4.04
N LEU A 83 4.73 -12.42 3.25
CA LEU A 83 6.15 -12.36 2.94
C LEU A 83 6.80 -11.21 3.70
N ARG A 84 7.99 -11.45 4.28
CA ARG A 84 8.77 -10.45 5.01
C ARG A 84 10.06 -10.14 4.25
N TYR A 85 10.34 -8.86 4.06
CA TYR A 85 11.56 -8.35 3.42
C TYR A 85 12.47 -7.65 4.44
#